data_AF-A0A932XQE1-F1
#
_entry.id   AF-A0A932XQE1-F1
#
_cell.length_a   1.000
_cell.length_b   1.000
_cell.length_c   1.000
_cell.angle_alpha   90.00
_cell.angle_beta   90.00
_cell.angle_gamma   90.00
#
_symmetry.space_group_name_H-M   'P 1'
#
loop_
_entity.id
_entity.type
_entity.pdbx_description
1 polymer ?
#
loop_
_entity_poly.entity_id
_entity_poly.type
_entity_poly.pdbx_seq_one_letter_code
_entity_poly.pdbx_strand_id
1 'polypeptide(L)'
;MTQHPDHTTCGPGGRSPRPLAGLALALLLAWVLPAAPRAAQAAQELSTDAQHQGLIAFGDFQIFPQNRRGNGVYANNRLIFNLPEETVVYVQPLPQPGRMVYLAKNEQGQARLGVVLGARDPEPRVTRLGARYFHAVMVVDGVVYKKVYFVTAEDTVVDLLPSSKTADGLTLGPGGLLFYHVAAANHEEQDGKPVSTFDLRVHLVPPDGEQARHLGYPILNSLPRLDMEWIDANRIRYRLSDGREGALSVSQFQ
;
A
#
# COMPACT_ATOMS: atom_id res chain seq x y z
N MET A 1 -36.49 1.04 -75.90
CA MET A 1 -35.81 0.65 -77.16
C MET A 1 -34.65 1.62 -77.38
N THR A 2 -33.49 1.06 -77.71
CA THR A 2 -32.54 1.51 -78.73
C THR A 2 -32.60 2.94 -79.32
N GLN A 3 -31.40 3.48 -79.52
CA GLN A 3 -30.94 4.48 -80.52
C GLN A 3 -30.81 5.98 -80.15
N HIS A 4 -29.56 6.44 -80.29
CA HIS A 4 -29.08 7.77 -80.73
C HIS A 4 -29.84 8.32 -81.95
N PRO A 5 -29.86 9.65 -82.25
CA PRO A 5 -28.68 10.49 -82.60
C PRO A 5 -28.61 11.76 -81.72
N ASP A 6 -28.03 12.94 -82.01
CA ASP A 6 -27.30 13.58 -83.14
C ASP A 6 -26.01 14.25 -82.58
N HIS A 7 -24.95 14.64 -83.31
CA HIS A 7 -24.76 15.65 -84.38
C HIS A 7 -25.23 17.08 -83.98
N THR A 8 -24.44 18.16 -84.08
CA THR A 8 -23.59 18.59 -85.20
C THR A 8 -22.43 19.50 -84.74
N THR A 9 -21.28 19.42 -85.42
CA THR A 9 -20.09 20.26 -85.22
C THR A 9 -20.08 21.53 -86.07
N CYS A 10 -19.52 22.63 -85.55
CA CYS A 10 -19.00 23.73 -86.38
C CYS A 10 -17.54 24.06 -85.98
N GLY A 11 -16.60 23.75 -86.88
CA GLY A 11 -15.31 24.43 -86.98
C GLY A 11 -15.36 25.48 -88.11
N PRO A 12 -14.23 26.00 -88.64
CA PRO A 12 -12.86 25.46 -88.50
C PRO A 12 -11.74 26.50 -88.20
N GLY A 13 -10.52 25.98 -88.02
CA GLY A 13 -9.25 26.74 -88.13
C GLY A 13 -8.56 27.04 -86.80
N GLY A 14 -7.31 26.62 -86.56
CA GLY A 14 -6.46 25.73 -87.36
C GLY A 14 -5.05 25.57 -86.76
N ARG A 15 -4.38 24.46 -87.09
CA ARG A 15 -2.96 24.12 -86.85
C ARG A 15 -2.47 23.96 -85.39
N SER A 16 -1.89 22.78 -85.16
CA SER A 16 -0.98 22.40 -84.06
C SER A 16 0.50 22.61 -84.51
N PRO A 17 1.56 22.34 -83.71
CA PRO A 17 1.61 21.83 -82.32
C PRO A 17 2.56 22.57 -81.33
N ARG A 18 2.36 22.33 -80.02
CA ARG A 18 3.28 22.07 -78.85
C ARG A 18 4.80 22.44 -78.91
N PRO A 19 5.53 22.51 -77.75
CA PRO A 19 5.15 22.37 -76.33
C PRO A 19 5.80 23.43 -75.37
N LEU A 20 5.93 23.08 -74.09
CA LEU A 20 6.66 23.72 -72.97
C LEU A 20 5.86 24.81 -72.22
N ALA A 21 5.16 24.45 -71.13
CA ALA A 21 5.68 24.17 -69.80
C ALA A 21 6.10 25.44 -69.03
N GLY A 22 5.16 25.95 -68.24
CA GLY A 22 5.34 27.09 -67.34
C GLY A 22 4.17 27.18 -66.37
N LEU A 23 4.28 26.52 -65.21
CA LEU A 23 3.32 26.70 -64.13
C LEU A 23 3.45 28.12 -63.55
N ALA A 24 2.33 28.83 -63.48
CA ALA A 24 2.15 29.95 -62.55
C ALA A 24 0.87 29.69 -61.75
N LEU A 25 1.01 28.87 -60.70
CA LEU A 25 -0.08 28.52 -59.79
C LEU A 25 -0.27 29.65 -58.78
N ALA A 26 -1.43 30.30 -58.80
CA ALA A 26 -1.84 31.27 -57.81
C ALA A 26 -3.22 30.89 -57.25
N LEU A 27 -3.29 30.61 -55.95
CA LEU A 27 -4.28 31.20 -55.05
C LEU A 27 -4.01 30.81 -53.58
N LEU A 28 -4.12 31.81 -52.72
CA LEU A 28 -3.96 31.70 -51.28
C LEU A 28 -5.09 30.85 -50.65
N LEU A 29 -4.76 30.16 -49.55
CA LEU A 29 -5.43 30.48 -48.27
C LEU A 29 -4.51 30.11 -47.10
N ALA A 30 -4.23 31.08 -46.23
CA ALA A 30 -3.33 30.89 -45.10
C ALA A 30 -4.08 30.31 -43.88
N TRP A 31 -3.66 29.13 -43.42
CA TRP A 31 -3.95 28.60 -42.09
C TRP A 31 -2.63 28.32 -41.35
N VAL A 32 -1.89 29.40 -41.07
CA VAL A 32 -0.76 29.32 -40.13
C VAL A 32 -1.31 29.56 -38.73
N LEU A 33 -1.77 28.49 -38.10
CA LEU A 33 -1.83 28.45 -36.64
C LEU A 33 -0.39 28.61 -36.13
N PRO A 34 -0.06 29.64 -35.33
CA PRO A 34 1.19 29.62 -34.60
C PRO A 34 1.12 28.43 -33.65
N ALA A 35 1.99 27.45 -33.87
CA ALA A 35 2.20 26.39 -32.90
C ALA A 35 2.75 27.05 -31.63
N ALA A 36 1.87 27.38 -30.70
CA ALA A 36 2.25 27.89 -29.39
C ALA A 36 3.29 26.91 -28.83
N PRO A 37 4.47 27.38 -28.38
CA PRO A 37 5.46 26.49 -27.80
C PRO A 37 4.78 25.79 -26.62
N ARG A 38 4.52 24.50 -26.80
CA ARG A 38 3.97 23.62 -25.76
C ARG A 38 4.97 23.75 -24.62
N ALA A 39 4.57 24.42 -23.54
CA ALA A 39 5.49 24.74 -22.46
C ALA A 39 6.13 23.42 -22.02
N ALA A 40 7.42 23.27 -22.32
CA ALA A 40 8.20 22.18 -21.79
C ALA A 40 8.23 22.45 -20.29
N GLN A 41 7.35 21.75 -19.57
CA GLN A 41 7.19 21.91 -18.14
C GLN A 41 8.53 21.49 -17.55
N ALA A 42 9.34 22.50 -17.19
CA ALA A 42 10.75 22.33 -16.94
C ALA A 42 10.91 21.23 -15.88
N ALA A 43 11.74 20.23 -16.18
CA ALA A 43 11.98 19.13 -15.25
C ALA A 43 12.40 19.75 -13.91
N GLN A 44 11.52 19.64 -12.93
CA GLN A 44 11.62 20.45 -11.72
C GLN A 44 12.91 20.12 -11.02
N GLU A 45 13.78 21.11 -10.83
CA GLU A 45 15.15 20.87 -10.43
C GLU A 45 15.20 20.04 -9.14
N LEU A 46 15.81 18.86 -9.24
CA LEU A 46 15.97 17.95 -8.12
C LEU A 46 17.13 18.46 -7.27
N SER A 47 16.89 19.55 -6.53
CA SER A 47 17.76 19.97 -5.43
C SER A 47 18.10 18.76 -4.56
N THR A 48 19.40 18.45 -4.50
CA THR A 48 20.00 17.39 -3.69
C THR A 48 20.67 18.01 -2.47
N ASP A 49 19.89 18.26 -1.43
CA ASP A 49 20.39 18.57 -0.10
C ASP A 49 20.47 17.30 0.77
N ALA A 50 20.87 17.44 2.03
CA ALA A 50 21.00 16.32 2.96
C ALA A 50 19.68 15.54 3.22
N GLN A 51 18.53 16.12 2.91
CA GLN A 51 17.20 15.50 3.03
C GLN A 51 16.65 14.99 1.69
N HIS A 52 17.30 15.26 0.56
CA HIS A 52 16.82 14.91 -0.77
C HIS A 52 17.89 14.14 -1.57
N GLN A 53 18.17 12.88 -1.22
CA GLN A 53 19.23 12.07 -1.86
C GLN A 53 18.89 11.60 -3.29
N GLY A 54 17.83 12.13 -3.90
CA GLY A 54 17.29 11.66 -5.17
C GLY A 54 16.58 10.32 -5.00
N LEU A 55 17.32 9.23 -4.82
CA LEU A 55 16.80 7.86 -4.75
C LEU A 55 17.20 7.19 -3.43
N ILE A 56 16.24 6.55 -2.77
CA ILE A 56 16.48 5.65 -1.62
C ILE A 56 15.95 4.25 -1.94
N ALA A 57 16.65 3.21 -1.48
CA ALA A 57 16.33 1.81 -1.74
C ALA A 57 15.94 1.04 -0.46
N PHE A 58 14.98 0.13 -0.60
CA PHE A 58 14.41 -0.71 0.45
C PHE A 58 14.25 -2.15 -0.09
N GLY A 59 15.35 -2.90 -0.11
CA GLY A 59 15.40 -4.19 -0.82
C GLY A 59 15.20 -3.98 -2.33
N ASP A 60 14.25 -4.69 -2.92
CA ASP A 60 13.92 -4.61 -4.35
C ASP A 60 13.13 -3.33 -4.73
N PHE A 61 12.71 -2.53 -3.74
CA PHE A 61 11.95 -1.30 -3.94
C PHE A 61 12.82 -0.05 -3.86
N GLN A 62 12.42 0.99 -4.57
CA GLN A 62 13.08 2.30 -4.58
C GLN A 62 12.03 3.41 -4.47
N ILE A 63 12.34 4.49 -3.75
CA ILE A 63 11.52 5.71 -3.71
C ILE A 63 12.27 6.81 -4.45
N PHE A 64 11.59 7.46 -5.41
CA PHE A 64 12.14 8.58 -6.15
C PHE A 64 11.06 9.62 -6.55
N PRO A 65 11.32 10.93 -6.41
CA PRO A 65 12.40 11.51 -5.60
C PRO A 65 12.15 11.31 -4.10
N GLN A 66 13.20 11.05 -3.32
CA GLN A 66 13.11 10.95 -1.86
C GLN A 66 12.54 12.25 -1.26
N ASN A 67 11.70 12.12 -0.23
CA ASN A 67 11.18 13.23 0.60
C ASN A 67 10.42 14.33 -0.15
N ARG A 68 9.86 14.05 -1.33
CA ARG A 68 8.95 14.96 -2.04
C ARG A 68 7.54 14.39 -2.12
N ARG A 69 6.55 15.28 -2.06
CA ARG A 69 5.14 14.96 -2.31
C ARG A 69 4.96 14.45 -3.75
N GLY A 70 4.09 13.46 -3.95
CA GLY A 70 3.88 12.87 -5.27
C GLY A 70 4.98 11.91 -5.72
N ASN A 71 5.92 11.54 -4.84
CA ASN A 71 7.00 10.62 -5.19
C ASN A 71 6.49 9.23 -5.59
N GLY A 72 7.26 8.59 -6.47
CA GLY A 72 6.97 7.25 -6.97
C GLY A 72 7.70 6.20 -6.15
N VAL A 73 7.04 5.07 -5.96
CA VAL A 73 7.64 3.82 -5.52
C VAL A 73 7.84 2.92 -6.74
N TYR A 74 9.06 2.44 -6.91
CA TYR A 74 9.51 1.67 -8.06
C TYR A 74 10.01 0.29 -7.62
N ALA A 75 9.91 -0.70 -8.49
CA ALA A 75 10.65 -1.95 -8.39
C ALA A 75 11.13 -2.35 -9.80
N ASN A 76 12.36 -2.84 -9.92
CA ASN A 76 13.00 -3.15 -11.21
C ASN A 76 12.88 -2.00 -12.24
N ASN A 77 13.15 -0.76 -11.79
CA ASN A 77 13.04 0.49 -12.55
C ASN A 77 11.63 0.79 -13.12
N ARG A 78 10.58 0.07 -12.70
CA ARG A 78 9.18 0.31 -13.10
C ARG A 78 8.42 0.94 -11.95
N LEU A 79 7.67 2.02 -12.24
CA LEU A 79 6.75 2.63 -11.30
C LEU A 79 5.67 1.62 -10.89
N ILE A 80 5.51 1.41 -9.59
CA ILE A 80 4.46 0.58 -8.99
C ILE A 80 3.26 1.46 -8.64
N PHE A 81 3.50 2.55 -7.91
CA PHE A 81 2.49 3.58 -7.59
C PHE A 81 3.16 4.92 -7.24
N ASN A 82 2.36 5.98 -7.22
CA ASN A 82 2.69 7.26 -6.59
C ASN A 82 1.46 7.78 -5.82
N LEU A 83 1.65 8.77 -4.95
CA LEU A 83 0.59 9.36 -4.14
C LEU A 83 0.64 10.89 -4.28
N PRO A 84 -0.16 11.52 -5.16
CA PRO A 84 0.00 12.94 -5.52
C PRO A 84 0.04 13.90 -4.33
N GLU A 85 -0.73 13.63 -3.28
CA GLU A 85 -0.84 14.49 -2.09
C GLU A 85 0.00 14.04 -0.87
N GLU A 86 0.77 12.96 -1.00
CA GLU A 86 1.55 12.39 0.10
C GLU A 86 3.01 12.17 -0.31
N THR A 87 3.88 12.01 0.68
CA THR A 87 5.28 11.61 0.50
C THR A 87 5.45 10.21 1.07
N VAL A 88 5.81 9.22 0.25
CA VAL A 88 6.27 7.93 0.77
C VAL A 88 7.68 8.12 1.33
N VAL A 89 7.87 7.73 2.59
CA VAL A 89 9.14 7.90 3.32
C VAL A 89 9.83 6.58 3.66
N TYR A 90 9.06 5.48 3.71
CA TYR A 90 9.57 4.15 4.04
C TYR A 90 8.82 3.05 3.29
N VAL A 91 9.51 1.99 2.92
CA VAL A 91 8.94 0.76 2.35
C VAL A 91 9.52 -0.46 3.08
N GLN A 92 8.66 -1.39 3.46
CA GLN A 92 9.02 -2.69 4.00
C GLN A 92 8.57 -3.78 3.02
N PRO A 93 9.49 -4.54 2.39
CA PRO A 93 9.13 -5.71 1.61
C PRO A 93 8.34 -6.71 2.46
N LEU A 94 7.27 -7.29 1.90
CA LEU A 94 6.65 -8.49 2.47
C LEU A 94 7.41 -9.74 1.96
N PRO A 95 7.32 -10.90 2.64
CA PRO A 95 8.08 -12.10 2.25
C PRO A 95 7.79 -12.61 0.83
N GLN A 96 6.62 -12.29 0.27
CA GLN A 96 6.25 -12.63 -1.09
C GLN A 96 6.64 -11.51 -2.08
N PRO A 97 7.29 -11.82 -3.22
CA PRO A 97 7.79 -10.82 -4.16
C PRO A 97 6.74 -9.82 -4.66
N GLY A 98 7.15 -8.56 -4.86
CA GLY A 98 6.31 -7.49 -5.40
C GLY A 98 5.25 -6.96 -4.44
N ARG A 99 5.16 -7.48 -3.21
CA ARG A 99 4.25 -7.02 -2.16
C ARG A 99 5.01 -6.25 -1.09
N MET A 100 4.40 -5.20 -0.53
CA MET A 100 5.07 -4.32 0.44
C MET A 100 4.08 -3.67 1.41
N VAL A 101 4.59 -3.27 2.56
CA VAL A 101 4.00 -2.25 3.43
C VAL A 101 4.76 -0.94 3.17
N TYR A 102 4.08 0.20 3.21
CA TYR A 102 4.73 1.51 3.08
C TYR A 102 4.21 2.51 4.11
N LEU A 103 5.06 3.46 4.45
CA LEU A 103 4.70 4.64 5.25
C LEU A 103 4.65 5.86 4.34
N ALA A 104 3.51 6.53 4.32
CA ALA A 104 3.32 7.81 3.67
C ALA A 104 3.00 8.91 4.70
N LYS A 105 3.33 10.15 4.38
CA LYS A 105 2.97 11.34 5.15
C LYS A 105 2.22 12.35 4.28
N ASN A 106 1.14 12.92 4.82
CA ASN A 106 0.47 14.07 4.21
C ASN A 106 1.21 15.38 4.52
N GLU A 107 0.68 16.50 4.02
CA GLU A 107 1.22 17.85 4.26
C GLU A 107 1.40 18.21 5.73
N GLN A 108 0.50 17.73 6.60
CA GLN A 108 0.55 17.97 8.05
C GLN A 108 1.51 17.00 8.77
N GLY A 109 2.32 16.22 8.03
CA GLY A 109 3.25 15.22 8.56
C GLY A 109 2.56 14.00 9.18
N GLN A 110 1.24 13.84 9.01
CA GLN A 110 0.51 12.74 9.61
C GLN A 110 0.81 11.44 8.86
N ALA A 111 1.29 10.45 9.61
CA ALA A 111 1.60 9.12 9.10
C ALA A 111 0.34 8.34 8.69
N ARG A 112 0.38 7.78 7.49
CA ARG A 112 -0.53 6.76 6.98
C ARG A 112 0.26 5.53 6.56
N LEU A 113 -0.08 4.38 7.13
CA LEU A 113 0.42 3.10 6.64
C LEU A 113 -0.44 2.64 5.44
N GLY A 114 0.20 2.10 4.41
CA GLY A 114 -0.46 1.45 3.28
C GLY A 114 0.18 0.11 2.96
N VAL A 115 -0.53 -0.71 2.17
CA VAL A 115 -0.08 -2.05 1.77
C VAL A 115 -0.34 -2.22 0.29
N VAL A 116 0.65 -2.73 -0.46
CA VAL A 116 0.51 -3.14 -1.86
C VAL A 116 0.59 -4.67 -1.91
N LEU A 117 -0.44 -5.29 -2.46
CA LEU A 117 -0.54 -6.73 -2.66
C LEU A 117 -0.49 -7.08 -4.15
N GLY A 118 -0.56 -8.37 -4.47
CA GLY A 118 -0.61 -8.85 -5.85
C GLY A 118 -2.00 -8.64 -6.46
N ALA A 119 -2.08 -8.56 -7.79
CA ALA A 119 -3.33 -8.24 -8.51
C ALA A 119 -4.47 -9.27 -8.36
N ARG A 120 -4.25 -10.38 -7.65
CA ARG A 120 -5.27 -11.40 -7.31
C ARG A 120 -5.67 -11.38 -5.83
N ASP A 121 -4.93 -10.65 -5.00
CA ASP A 121 -5.24 -10.50 -3.58
C ASP A 121 -6.36 -9.45 -3.41
N PRO A 122 -7.31 -9.65 -2.50
CA PRO A 122 -8.31 -8.63 -2.18
C PRO A 122 -7.67 -7.43 -1.48
N GLU A 123 -8.32 -6.27 -1.56
CA GLU A 123 -7.79 -5.03 -1.00
C GLU A 123 -7.52 -5.12 0.51
N PRO A 124 -6.32 -4.74 1.00
CA PRO A 124 -5.98 -4.82 2.42
C PRO A 124 -6.69 -3.74 3.23
N ARG A 125 -7.21 -4.11 4.40
CA ARG A 125 -7.78 -3.14 5.36
C ARG A 125 -6.73 -2.70 6.37
N VAL A 126 -6.30 -1.46 6.29
CA VAL A 126 -5.41 -0.84 7.29
C VAL A 126 -6.23 0.03 8.25
N THR A 127 -6.03 -0.15 9.56
CA THR A 127 -6.70 0.59 10.63
C THR A 127 -5.63 1.24 11.53
N ARG A 128 -5.66 2.56 11.70
CA ARG A 128 -4.80 3.24 12.69
C ARG A 128 -5.39 3.01 14.09
N LEU A 129 -4.58 2.47 15.00
CA LEU A 129 -5.01 2.18 16.38
C LEU A 129 -4.67 3.32 17.34
N GLY A 130 -3.58 4.03 17.08
CA GLY A 130 -3.12 5.15 17.90
C GLY A 130 -2.11 6.02 17.16
N ALA A 131 -1.31 6.80 17.87
CA ALA A 131 -0.34 7.70 17.25
C ALA A 131 0.64 6.97 16.31
N ARG A 132 1.18 5.83 16.76
CA ARG A 132 2.28 5.08 16.11
C ARG A 132 1.94 3.62 15.76
N TYR A 133 0.74 3.15 16.12
CA TYR A 133 0.31 1.76 15.90
C TYR A 133 -0.72 1.65 14.77
N PHE A 134 -0.52 0.66 13.90
CA PHE A 134 -1.42 0.33 12.80
C PHE A 134 -1.70 -1.18 12.80
N HIS A 135 -2.93 -1.57 12.45
CA HIS A 135 -3.30 -2.96 12.22
C HIS A 135 -3.70 -3.13 10.75
N ALA A 136 -3.05 -4.06 10.05
CA ALA A 136 -3.39 -4.44 8.69
C ALA A 136 -4.00 -5.84 8.67
N VAL A 137 -5.19 -5.95 8.08
CA VAL A 137 -5.79 -7.22 7.66
C VAL A 137 -5.58 -7.35 6.16
N MET A 138 -4.86 -8.37 5.74
CA MET A 138 -4.52 -8.62 4.34
C MET A 138 -4.69 -10.10 4.02
N VAL A 139 -5.05 -10.44 2.79
CA VAL A 139 -5.08 -11.82 2.33
C VAL A 139 -4.02 -11.95 1.25
N VAL A 140 -3.04 -12.82 1.47
CA VAL A 140 -1.90 -13.00 0.55
C VAL A 140 -1.92 -14.44 0.07
N ASP A 141 -2.10 -14.63 -1.25
CA ASP A 141 -2.19 -15.95 -1.89
C ASP A 141 -3.26 -16.86 -1.22
N GLY A 142 -4.40 -16.25 -0.86
CA GLY A 142 -5.53 -16.92 -0.19
C GLY A 142 -5.39 -17.11 1.33
N VAL A 143 -4.24 -16.78 1.91
CA VAL A 143 -4.00 -16.89 3.36
C VAL A 143 -4.27 -15.55 4.06
N VAL A 144 -5.11 -15.54 5.09
CA VAL A 144 -5.38 -14.35 5.91
C VAL A 144 -4.21 -14.06 6.84
N TYR A 145 -3.73 -12.82 6.82
CA TYR A 145 -2.80 -12.26 7.77
C TYR A 145 -3.45 -11.08 8.51
N LYS A 146 -3.17 -10.99 9.81
CA LYS A 146 -3.51 -9.85 10.67
C LYS A 146 -2.22 -9.41 11.34
N LYS A 147 -1.70 -8.25 10.96
CA LYS A 147 -0.37 -7.76 11.37
C LYS A 147 -0.48 -6.44 12.09
N VAL A 148 0.29 -6.28 13.16
CA VAL A 148 0.43 -5.01 13.89
C VAL A 148 1.78 -4.41 13.51
N TYR A 149 1.74 -3.15 13.08
CA TYR A 149 2.93 -2.39 12.75
C TYR A 149 3.12 -1.24 13.72
N PHE A 150 4.37 -1.00 14.11
CA PHE A 150 4.80 0.19 14.82
C PHE A 150 5.59 1.10 13.88
N VAL A 151 5.44 2.41 14.06
CA VAL A 151 6.23 3.43 13.37
C VAL A 151 7.23 4.04 14.36
N THR A 152 8.53 3.96 14.06
CA THR A 152 9.61 4.53 14.89
C THR A 152 9.58 6.07 14.86
N ALA A 153 10.46 6.75 15.60
CA ALA A 153 10.52 8.22 15.53
C ALA A 153 11.20 8.69 14.23
N GLU A 154 11.97 7.80 13.62
CA GLU A 154 12.76 7.90 12.40
C GLU A 154 12.00 7.36 11.18
N ASP A 155 10.66 7.34 11.25
CA ASP A 155 9.75 6.89 10.18
C ASP A 155 9.95 5.46 9.68
N THR A 156 10.60 4.59 10.46
CA THR A 156 10.77 3.18 10.12
C THR A 156 9.52 2.38 10.49
N VAL A 157 9.15 1.39 9.67
CA VAL A 157 8.03 0.47 9.95
C VAL A 157 8.58 -0.85 10.51
N VAL A 158 8.06 -1.26 11.67
CA VAL A 158 8.39 -2.51 12.35
C VAL A 158 7.16 -3.41 12.39
N ASP A 159 7.24 -4.64 11.87
CA ASP A 159 6.25 -5.70 12.13
C ASP A 159 6.47 -6.20 13.56
N LEU A 160 5.47 -6.01 14.42
CA LEU A 160 5.56 -6.36 15.85
C LEU A 160 5.38 -7.86 16.10
N LEU A 161 5.03 -8.65 15.08
CA LEU A 161 4.87 -10.09 15.19
C LEU A 161 5.23 -10.80 13.87
N PRO A 162 6.49 -10.72 13.40
CA PRO A 162 6.90 -11.11 12.05
C PRO A 162 6.67 -12.61 11.77
N SER A 163 6.89 -13.47 12.77
CA SER A 163 6.78 -14.93 12.68
C SER A 163 5.35 -15.48 12.78
N SER A 164 4.35 -14.68 13.19
CA SER A 164 2.94 -15.11 13.21
C SER A 164 2.18 -14.62 11.98
N LYS A 165 1.12 -15.34 11.61
CA LYS A 165 0.15 -14.89 10.62
C LYS A 165 -0.87 -13.91 11.20
N THR A 166 -1.27 -14.10 12.45
CA THR A 166 -2.35 -13.34 13.09
C THR A 166 -1.92 -12.66 14.37
N ALA A 167 -2.46 -11.46 14.57
CA ALA A 167 -2.52 -10.74 15.82
C ALA A 167 -3.98 -10.28 16.00
N ASP A 168 -4.59 -10.66 17.12
CA ASP A 168 -6.00 -10.44 17.45
C ASP A 168 -6.13 -9.87 18.89
N GLY A 169 -7.35 -9.51 19.32
CA GLY A 169 -7.58 -8.96 20.67
C GLY A 169 -6.97 -7.58 20.92
N LEU A 170 -6.84 -6.78 19.86
CA LEU A 170 -6.16 -5.48 19.88
C LEU A 170 -6.77 -4.52 20.89
N THR A 171 -6.03 -4.23 21.96
CA THR A 171 -6.51 -3.42 23.10
C THR A 171 -5.45 -2.37 23.45
N LEU A 172 -5.67 -1.12 23.03
CA LEU A 172 -4.82 0.01 23.36
C LEU A 172 -5.28 0.64 24.69
N GLY A 173 -4.34 1.01 25.55
CA GLY A 173 -4.63 1.68 26.82
C GLY A 173 -3.40 2.29 27.48
N PRO A 174 -3.47 2.63 28.78
CA PRO A 174 -2.45 3.47 29.42
C PRO A 174 -1.05 2.84 29.48
N GLY A 175 -0.96 1.50 29.54
CA GLY A 175 0.32 0.77 29.53
C GLY A 175 0.82 0.38 28.13
N GLY A 176 0.14 0.80 27.05
CA GLY A 176 0.53 0.51 25.66
C GLY A 176 -0.51 -0.33 24.91
N LEU A 177 -0.04 -1.07 23.90
CA LEU A 177 -0.88 -1.92 23.05
C LEU A 177 -0.77 -3.39 23.45
N LEU A 178 -1.91 -4.03 23.69
CA LEU A 178 -2.04 -5.48 23.84
C LEU A 178 -2.58 -6.13 22.57
N PHE A 179 -2.11 -7.33 22.29
CA PHE A 179 -2.69 -8.28 21.32
C PHE A 179 -2.30 -9.71 21.69
N TYR A 180 -2.91 -10.71 21.06
CA TYR A 180 -2.49 -12.10 21.18
C TYR A 180 -2.42 -12.78 19.81
N HIS A 181 -1.79 -13.95 19.76
CA HIS A 181 -1.93 -14.88 18.64
C HIS A 181 -2.21 -16.30 19.15
N VAL A 182 -2.86 -17.11 18.32
CA VAL A 182 -3.02 -18.55 18.56
C VAL A 182 -1.71 -19.22 18.18
N ALA A 183 -0.97 -19.72 19.16
CA ALA A 183 0.32 -20.38 18.97
C ALA A 183 0.19 -21.88 18.68
N ALA A 184 -0.83 -22.52 19.26
CA ALA A 184 -1.19 -23.91 19.02
C ALA A 184 -2.70 -24.10 19.18
N ALA A 185 -3.22 -25.19 18.59
CA ALA A 185 -4.58 -25.69 18.78
C ALA A 185 -4.48 -27.18 19.03
N ASN A 186 -5.03 -27.64 20.16
CA ASN A 186 -5.08 -29.03 20.58
C ASN A 186 -6.53 -29.51 20.48
N HIS A 187 -6.73 -30.68 19.89
CA HIS A 187 -8.04 -31.30 19.73
C HIS A 187 -7.99 -32.71 20.33
N GLU A 188 -8.75 -32.92 21.40
CA GLU A 188 -8.79 -34.18 22.14
C GLU A 188 -10.24 -34.68 22.23
N GLU A 189 -10.42 -35.97 22.52
CA GLU A 189 -11.74 -36.54 22.78
C GLU A 189 -11.87 -36.87 24.27
N GLN A 190 -12.82 -36.22 24.94
CA GLN A 190 -13.12 -36.42 26.35
C GLN A 190 -14.59 -36.84 26.49
N ASP A 191 -14.84 -37.96 27.17
CA ASP A 191 -16.18 -38.55 27.36
C ASP A 191 -17.00 -38.68 26.06
N GLY A 192 -16.33 -39.06 24.96
CA GLY A 192 -16.93 -39.21 23.64
C GLY A 192 -17.24 -37.89 22.91
N LYS A 193 -16.65 -36.76 23.34
CA LYS A 193 -16.90 -35.43 22.76
C LYS A 193 -15.60 -34.75 22.37
N PRO A 194 -15.54 -34.07 21.20
CA PRO A 194 -14.38 -33.28 20.82
C PRO A 194 -14.25 -32.04 21.72
N VAL A 195 -13.13 -31.94 22.42
CA VAL A 195 -12.72 -30.76 23.19
C VAL A 195 -11.57 -30.08 22.46
N SER A 196 -11.65 -28.77 22.30
CA SER A 196 -10.61 -27.96 21.66
C SER A 196 -10.03 -26.98 22.66
N THR A 197 -8.70 -26.91 22.74
CA THR A 197 -7.95 -25.97 23.58
C THR A 197 -6.97 -25.19 22.71
N PHE A 198 -6.95 -23.88 22.87
CA PHE A 198 -6.10 -22.96 22.11
C PHE A 198 -5.08 -22.27 23.02
N ASP A 199 -3.82 -22.29 22.60
CA ASP A 199 -2.72 -21.63 23.31
C ASP A 199 -2.62 -20.18 22.83
N LEU A 200 -3.11 -19.24 23.64
CA LEU A 200 -3.13 -17.82 23.30
C LEU A 200 -1.90 -17.13 23.90
N ARG A 201 -0.92 -16.78 23.05
CA ARG A 201 0.27 -16.03 23.46
C ARG A 201 -0.04 -14.53 23.40
N VAL A 202 -0.08 -13.89 24.57
CA VAL A 202 -0.35 -12.45 24.73
C VAL A 202 0.95 -11.65 24.64
N HIS A 203 0.87 -10.50 23.97
CA HIS A 203 1.96 -9.57 23.72
C HIS A 203 1.58 -8.18 24.22
N LEU A 204 2.57 -7.46 24.72
CA LEU A 204 2.48 -6.07 25.15
C LEU A 204 3.57 -5.26 24.44
N VAL A 205 3.17 -4.19 23.77
CA VAL A 205 4.09 -3.17 23.25
C VAL A 205 3.94 -1.92 24.11
N PRO A 206 4.95 -1.55 24.92
CA PRO A 206 4.94 -0.32 25.70
C PRO A 206 4.75 0.93 24.84
N PRO A 207 4.25 2.07 25.37
CA PRO A 207 3.94 3.27 24.60
C PRO A 207 5.15 3.89 23.87
N ASP A 208 6.34 3.67 24.42
CA ASP A 208 7.65 4.09 23.93
C ASP A 208 8.40 2.98 23.15
N GLY A 209 7.94 1.72 23.24
CA GLY A 209 8.68 0.54 22.82
C GLY A 209 8.50 0.15 21.35
N GLU A 210 9.62 -0.15 20.69
CA GLU A 210 9.66 -0.75 19.35
C GLU A 210 9.48 -2.27 19.34
N GLN A 211 9.64 -2.93 20.49
CA GLN A 211 9.61 -4.38 20.62
C GLN A 211 8.39 -4.83 21.44
N ALA A 212 7.71 -5.86 20.94
CA ALA A 212 6.69 -6.58 21.68
C ALA A 212 7.35 -7.46 22.75
N ARG A 213 6.97 -7.23 24.01
CA ARG A 213 7.21 -8.16 25.12
C ARG A 213 6.11 -9.20 25.13
N HIS A 214 6.39 -10.40 25.61
CA HIS A 214 5.44 -11.51 25.62
C HIS A 214 5.19 -12.02 27.03
N LEU A 215 3.96 -12.47 27.29
CA LEU A 215 3.65 -13.18 28.53
C LEU A 215 4.42 -14.51 28.52
N GLY A 216 5.18 -14.78 29.59
CA GLY A 216 6.05 -15.97 29.68
C GLY A 216 5.34 -17.32 29.69
N TYR A 217 4.00 -17.34 29.66
CA TYR A 217 3.15 -18.52 29.55
C TYR A 217 1.94 -18.23 28.64
N PRO A 218 1.41 -19.21 27.90
CA PRO A 218 0.18 -19.05 27.13
C PRO A 218 -1.04 -19.00 28.06
N ILE A 219 -2.09 -18.29 27.65
CA ILE A 219 -3.42 -18.41 28.23
C ILE A 219 -4.18 -19.48 27.44
N LEU A 220 -4.58 -20.55 28.12
CA LEU A 220 -5.38 -21.62 27.51
C LEU A 220 -6.86 -21.21 27.48
N ASN A 221 -7.51 -21.37 26.33
CA ASN A 221 -8.94 -21.12 26.20
C ASN A 221 -9.64 -22.11 25.27
N SER A 222 -10.96 -22.30 25.43
CA SER A 222 -11.77 -23.24 24.62
C SER A 222 -12.17 -22.69 23.25
N LEU A 223 -11.96 -21.40 23.00
CA LEU A 223 -12.12 -20.74 21.71
C LEU A 223 -10.85 -19.96 21.34
N PRO A 224 -10.55 -19.73 20.05
CA PRO A 224 -9.37 -18.99 19.59
C PRO A 224 -9.52 -17.46 19.77
N ARG A 225 -10.12 -17.04 20.89
CA ARG A 225 -10.36 -15.64 21.26
C ARG A 225 -10.05 -15.37 22.72
N LEU A 226 -9.61 -14.15 23.03
CA LEU A 226 -9.43 -13.67 24.39
C LEU A 226 -9.97 -12.24 24.47
N ASP A 227 -10.91 -11.99 25.38
CA ASP A 227 -11.33 -10.64 25.70
C ASP A 227 -10.30 -10.06 26.69
N MET A 228 -9.77 -8.86 26.41
CA MET A 228 -8.80 -8.18 27.27
C MET A 228 -9.20 -6.72 27.49
N GLU A 229 -8.92 -6.19 28.67
CA GLU A 229 -9.22 -4.80 29.05
C GLU A 229 -8.15 -4.25 30.00
N TRP A 230 -7.78 -2.98 29.83
CA TRP A 230 -6.88 -2.29 30.76
C TRP A 230 -7.65 -1.85 32.01
N ILE A 231 -7.20 -2.28 33.19
CA ILE A 231 -7.71 -1.79 34.49
C ILE A 231 -7.05 -0.45 34.84
N ASP A 232 -5.72 -0.38 34.65
CA ASP A 232 -4.88 0.80 34.81
C ASP A 232 -3.57 0.59 34.04
N ALA A 233 -2.59 1.49 34.16
CA ALA A 233 -1.32 1.41 33.43
C ALA A 233 -0.48 0.14 33.70
N ASN A 234 -0.70 -0.55 34.81
CA ASN A 234 0.08 -1.71 35.23
C ASN A 234 -0.72 -3.01 35.27
N ARG A 235 -2.06 -2.96 35.17
CA ARG A 235 -2.96 -4.11 35.35
C ARG A 235 -3.94 -4.28 34.21
N ILE A 236 -4.13 -5.53 33.81
CA ILE A 236 -4.94 -5.96 32.68
C ILE A 236 -5.91 -7.03 33.18
N ARG A 237 -7.18 -6.94 32.80
CA ARG A 237 -8.16 -8.03 32.95
C ARG A 237 -8.21 -8.84 31.66
N TYR A 238 -8.39 -10.14 31.77
CA TYR A 238 -8.82 -10.98 30.64
C TYR A 238 -10.02 -11.85 31.02
N ARG A 239 -10.80 -12.26 30.03
CA ARG A 239 -11.95 -13.17 30.20
C ARG A 239 -11.90 -14.30 29.16
N LEU A 240 -12.05 -15.52 29.66
CA LEU A 240 -12.09 -16.76 28.88
C LEU A 240 -13.48 -16.99 28.26
N SER A 241 -13.60 -17.91 27.30
CA SER A 241 -14.87 -18.16 26.62
C SER A 241 -15.91 -18.89 27.46
N ASP A 242 -15.51 -19.45 28.60
CA ASP A 242 -16.41 -19.99 29.63
C ASP A 242 -16.86 -18.95 30.68
N GLY A 243 -16.44 -17.69 30.52
CA GLY A 243 -16.78 -16.58 31.42
C GLY A 243 -15.87 -16.42 32.63
N ARG A 244 -14.89 -17.32 32.87
CA ARG A 244 -13.88 -17.11 33.92
C ARG A 244 -13.01 -15.90 33.59
N GLU A 245 -12.72 -15.10 34.61
CA GLU A 245 -11.84 -13.93 34.50
C GLU A 245 -10.48 -14.21 35.16
N GLY A 246 -9.46 -13.50 34.69
CA GLY A 246 -8.16 -13.42 35.32
C GLY A 246 -7.56 -12.02 35.18
N ALA A 247 -6.41 -11.80 35.82
CA ALA A 247 -5.69 -10.54 35.74
C ALA A 247 -4.20 -10.79 35.47
N LEU A 248 -3.60 -9.89 34.70
CA LEU A 248 -2.16 -9.83 34.44
C LEU A 248 -1.59 -8.51 34.97
N SER A 249 -0.33 -8.55 35.39
CA SER A 249 0.51 -7.37 35.59
C SER A 249 1.43 -7.18 34.39
N VAL A 250 1.69 -5.93 34.01
CA VAL A 250 2.69 -5.55 33.00
C VAL A 250 4.07 -6.15 33.31
N SER A 251 4.40 -6.35 34.59
CA SER A 251 5.67 -6.97 35.03
C SER A 251 5.81 -8.46 34.70
N GLN A 252 4.77 -9.13 34.18
CA GLN A 252 4.82 -10.53 33.74
C GLN A 252 5.24 -10.69 32.27
N PHE A 253 5.36 -9.58 31.53
CA PHE A 253 5.77 -9.56 30.13
C PHE A 253 7.29 -9.38 30.01
N GLN A 254 7.91 -10.23 29.19
CA GLN A 254 9.36 -10.30 28.95
C GLN A 254 9.69 -9.86 27.53
#